data_AF-A0A6J4MFV9-F1
#
_entry.id   AF-A0A6J4MFV9-F1
#
_cell.length_a   1.000
_cell.length_b   1.000
_cell.length_c   1.000
_cell.angle_alpha   90.00
_cell.angle_beta   90.00
_cell.angle_gamma   90.00
#
_symmetry.space_group_name_H-M   'P 1'
#
loop_
_entity.id
_entity.type
_entity.pdbx_description
1 polymer ?
#
loop_
_entity_poly.entity_id
_entity_poly.type
_entity_poly.pdbx_seq_one_letter_code
_entity_poly.pdbx_strand_id
1 'polypeptide(L)'
;MHKTTPIQHNLQRSFDATIGTSFDTSVTPDVLQQLLADKRSANTRRAYERDVTQFFKFMTGKEVTPDLVLEFLHLERTQAVTVALKYKAELIQQGLKEATVNRRLAAIKSLVAMGRKIGVCNFSLEDVKGEKTQKYRDTSGISSEAFKQVLAQCDRDTLAGKRDYPLVTLLWG
;
A
#
# COMPACT_ATOMS: atom_id res chain seq x y z
N MET A 1 -47.75 18.73 -40.82
CA MET A 1 -46.96 17.52 -40.51
C MET A 1 -45.47 17.86 -40.69
N HIS A 2 -44.80 18.34 -39.64
CA HIS A 2 -43.37 18.64 -39.70
C HIS A 2 -42.58 17.39 -39.30
N LYS A 3 -41.80 16.86 -40.25
CA LYS A 3 -40.92 15.71 -40.03
C LYS A 3 -39.76 16.15 -39.14
N THR A 4 -39.77 15.67 -37.90
CA THR A 4 -38.70 15.84 -36.92
C THR A 4 -37.38 15.30 -37.52
N THR A 5 -36.37 16.15 -37.59
CA THR A 5 -35.07 15.85 -38.19
C THR A 5 -34.32 14.84 -37.29
N PRO A 6 -33.54 13.87 -37.82
CA PRO A 6 -32.88 12.81 -37.04
C PRO A 6 -32.01 13.30 -35.86
N ILE A 7 -31.54 14.55 -35.92
CA ILE A 7 -30.76 15.22 -34.86
C ILE A 7 -31.61 15.47 -33.61
N GLN A 8 -32.87 15.91 -33.76
CA GLN A 8 -33.77 16.20 -32.64
C GLN A 8 -34.19 14.93 -31.88
N HIS A 9 -34.33 13.81 -32.59
CA HIS A 9 -34.64 12.51 -32.01
C HIS A 9 -33.48 11.91 -31.18
N ASN A 10 -32.23 12.26 -31.53
CA ASN A 10 -31.04 11.78 -30.81
C ASN A 10 -30.83 12.55 -29.49
N LEU A 11 -31.02 13.88 -29.51
CA LEU A 11 -30.97 14.72 -28.32
C LEU A 11 -32.03 14.33 -27.27
N GLN A 12 -33.27 14.07 -27.71
CA GLN A 12 -34.35 13.67 -26.81
C GLN A 12 -34.01 12.34 -26.09
N ARG A 13 -33.43 11.37 -26.79
CA ARG A 13 -32.96 10.10 -26.19
C ARG A 13 -31.82 10.28 -25.19
N SER A 14 -30.90 11.23 -25.42
CA SER A 14 -29.83 11.54 -24.47
C SER A 14 -30.35 12.25 -23.21
N PHE A 15 -31.39 13.07 -23.34
CA PHE A 15 -32.05 13.73 -22.19
C PHE A 15 -32.94 12.76 -21.39
N ASP A 16 -33.63 11.86 -22.07
CA ASP A 16 -34.51 10.85 -21.45
C ASP A 16 -33.74 9.62 -20.92
N ALA A 17 -32.41 9.56 -21.16
CA ALA A 17 -31.56 8.52 -20.60
C ALA A 17 -31.47 8.70 -19.08
N THR A 18 -32.08 7.80 -18.33
CA THR A 18 -32.02 7.77 -16.86
C THR A 18 -30.56 7.67 -16.41
N ILE A 19 -30.02 8.80 -15.93
CA ILE A 19 -28.68 8.90 -15.35
C ILE A 19 -28.57 7.87 -14.22
N GLY A 20 -27.58 6.97 -14.31
CA GLY A 20 -27.33 5.94 -13.30
C GLY A 20 -27.88 4.54 -13.59
N THR A 21 -28.47 4.28 -14.77
CA THR A 21 -28.90 2.90 -15.15
C THR A 21 -27.79 2.06 -15.78
N SER A 22 -26.81 2.69 -16.45
CA SER A 22 -25.73 1.97 -17.14
C SER A 22 -24.53 1.62 -16.26
N PHE A 23 -24.39 2.27 -15.11
CA PHE A 23 -23.30 2.08 -14.17
C PHE A 23 -23.87 1.80 -12.78
N ASP A 24 -23.50 0.66 -12.20
CA ASP A 24 -23.86 0.36 -10.82
C ASP A 24 -23.08 1.27 -9.87
N THR A 25 -23.78 2.28 -9.37
CA THR A 25 -23.26 3.26 -8.40
C THR A 25 -23.77 3.00 -6.98
N SER A 26 -24.52 1.91 -6.79
CA SER A 26 -25.16 1.56 -5.51
C SER A 26 -24.24 0.80 -4.56
N VAL A 27 -23.10 0.32 -5.05
CA VAL A 27 -22.15 -0.49 -4.26
C VAL A 27 -21.29 0.41 -3.37
N THR A 28 -21.37 0.17 -2.06
CA THR A 28 -20.45 0.79 -1.10
C THR A 28 -19.01 0.46 -1.48
N PRO A 29 -18.14 1.47 -1.73
CA PRO A 29 -16.81 1.21 -2.24
C PRO A 29 -15.94 0.56 -1.17
N ASP A 30 -15.43 -0.65 -1.45
CA ASP A 30 -14.34 -1.23 -0.67
C ASP A 30 -13.03 -0.51 -1.01
N VAL A 31 -12.74 0.55 -0.25
CA VAL A 31 -11.58 1.42 -0.47
C VAL A 31 -10.26 0.66 -0.35
N LEU A 32 -10.19 -0.35 0.52
CA LEU A 32 -9.00 -1.17 0.67
C LEU A 32 -8.78 -2.04 -0.56
N GLN A 33 -9.81 -2.73 -1.05
CA GLN A 33 -9.70 -3.52 -2.27
C GLN A 33 -9.35 -2.66 -3.49
N GLN A 34 -9.95 -1.46 -3.61
CA GLN A 34 -9.59 -0.53 -4.68
C GLN A 34 -8.13 -0.06 -4.59
N LEU A 35 -7.64 0.23 -3.37
CA LEU A 35 -6.23 0.54 -3.13
C LEU A 35 -5.31 -0.60 -3.58
N LEU A 36 -5.68 -1.85 -3.30
CA LEU A 36 -4.88 -3.02 -3.66
C LEU A 36 -4.93 -3.32 -5.16
N ALA A 37 -6.09 -3.12 -5.80
CA ALA A 37 -6.24 -3.26 -7.24
C ALA A 37 -5.39 -2.26 -8.03
N ASP A 38 -5.18 -1.05 -7.49
CA ASP A 38 -4.34 0.00 -8.07
C ASP A 38 -2.83 -0.38 -8.11
N LYS A 39 -2.37 -1.36 -7.31
CA LYS A 39 -0.94 -1.73 -7.25
C LYS A 39 -0.59 -2.87 -8.22
N ARG A 40 0.42 -2.60 -9.06
CA ARG A 40 0.88 -3.53 -10.13
C ARG A 40 1.54 -4.82 -9.61
N SER A 41 2.37 -4.75 -8.57
CA SER A 41 3.12 -5.93 -8.09
C SER A 41 2.39 -6.65 -6.95
N ALA A 42 2.33 -7.98 -7.01
CA ALA A 42 1.73 -8.81 -5.96
C ALA A 42 2.40 -8.60 -4.58
N ASN A 43 3.71 -8.38 -4.54
CA ASN A 43 4.44 -8.14 -3.29
C ASN A 43 4.06 -6.80 -2.65
N THR A 44 3.95 -5.73 -3.45
CA THR A 44 3.49 -4.42 -2.95
C THR A 44 2.05 -4.50 -2.46
N ARG A 45 1.15 -5.20 -3.16
CA ARG A 45 -0.23 -5.43 -2.68
C ARG A 45 -0.24 -6.07 -1.29
N ARG A 46 0.42 -7.22 -1.13
CA ARG A 46 0.49 -7.94 0.15
C ARG A 46 1.12 -7.08 1.26
N ALA A 47 2.13 -6.29 0.94
CA ALA A 47 2.76 -5.41 1.91
C ALA A 47 1.80 -4.33 2.40
N TYR A 48 1.06 -3.68 1.49
CA TYR A 48 0.06 -2.66 1.83
C TYR A 48 -1.11 -3.26 2.59
N GLU A 49 -1.65 -4.38 2.11
CA GLU A 49 -2.73 -5.12 2.78
C GLU A 49 -2.35 -5.43 4.22
N ARG A 50 -1.18 -6.07 4.43
CA ARG A 50 -0.69 -6.38 5.77
C ARG A 50 -0.51 -5.14 6.64
N ASP A 51 0.13 -4.09 6.10
CA ASP A 51 0.43 -2.89 6.89
C ASP A 51 -0.87 -2.14 7.27
N VAL A 52 -1.89 -2.12 6.40
CA VAL A 52 -3.23 -1.55 6.68
C VAL A 52 -4.01 -2.41 7.66
N THR A 53 -4.09 -3.72 7.47
CA THR A 53 -4.76 -4.64 8.39
C THR A 53 -4.16 -4.54 9.80
N GLN A 54 -2.82 -4.47 9.87
CA GLN A 54 -2.12 -4.32 11.15
C GLN A 54 -2.46 -2.99 11.85
N PHE A 55 -2.65 -1.90 11.09
CA PHE A 55 -3.09 -0.63 11.65
C PHE A 55 -4.47 -0.75 12.30
N PHE A 56 -5.46 -1.27 11.57
CA PHE A 56 -6.83 -1.43 12.10
C PHE A 56 -6.88 -2.37 13.30
N LYS A 57 -6.19 -3.52 13.19
CA LYS A 57 -6.09 -4.49 14.28
C LYS A 57 -5.46 -3.89 15.52
N PHE A 58 -4.42 -3.07 15.35
CA PHE A 58 -3.74 -2.43 16.47
C PHE A 58 -4.61 -1.34 17.11
N MET A 59 -5.25 -0.49 16.32
CA MET A 59 -6.03 0.64 16.85
C MET A 59 -7.38 0.23 17.44
N THR A 60 -7.98 -0.87 16.97
CA THR A 60 -9.35 -1.25 17.34
C THR A 60 -9.47 -2.62 18.01
N GLY A 61 -8.42 -3.46 17.93
CA GLY A 61 -8.45 -4.84 18.39
C GLY A 61 -9.30 -5.79 17.52
N LYS A 62 -9.90 -5.29 16.43
CA LYS A 62 -10.79 -6.05 15.54
C LYS A 62 -10.08 -6.42 14.23
N GLU A 63 -10.57 -7.47 13.58
CA GLU A 63 -10.16 -7.77 12.20
C GLU A 63 -10.66 -6.69 11.25
N VAL A 64 -9.91 -6.42 10.18
CA VAL A 64 -10.26 -5.37 9.23
C VAL A 64 -11.51 -5.77 8.44
N THR A 65 -12.49 -4.88 8.41
CA THR A 65 -13.69 -5.01 7.58
C THR A 65 -13.86 -3.76 6.73
N PRO A 66 -14.57 -3.82 5.58
CA PRO A 66 -14.86 -2.64 4.79
C PRO A 66 -15.53 -1.54 5.60
N ASP A 67 -16.47 -1.90 6.48
CA ASP A 67 -17.16 -0.95 7.37
C ASP A 67 -16.20 -0.24 8.33
N LEU A 68 -15.22 -0.97 8.89
CA LEU A 68 -14.23 -0.38 9.78
C LEU A 68 -13.29 0.58 9.04
N VAL A 69 -12.95 0.25 7.79
CA VAL A 69 -12.19 1.15 6.92
C VAL A 69 -12.98 2.43 6.65
N LEU A 70 -14.28 2.30 6.35
CA LEU A 70 -15.16 3.45 6.14
C LEU A 70 -15.35 4.26 7.42
N GLU A 71 -15.50 3.64 8.58
CA GLU A 71 -15.57 4.32 9.88
C GLU A 71 -14.37 5.23 10.09
N PHE A 72 -13.16 4.73 9.82
CA PHE A 72 -11.93 5.53 9.89
C PHE A 72 -11.89 6.66 8.85
N LEU A 73 -12.36 6.41 7.62
CA LEU A 73 -12.37 7.41 6.55
C LEU A 73 -13.44 8.49 6.74
N HIS A 74 -14.49 8.23 7.52
CA HIS A 74 -15.50 9.23 7.89
C HIS A 74 -15.15 10.05 9.13
N LEU A 75 -14.02 9.77 9.79
CA LEU A 75 -13.57 10.58 10.91
C LEU A 75 -13.31 12.02 10.49
N GLU A 76 -13.49 12.94 11.44
CA GLU A 76 -13.05 14.32 11.27
C GLU A 76 -11.54 14.38 11.10
N ARG A 77 -11.04 15.37 10.34
CA ARG A 77 -9.60 15.52 10.05
C ARG A 77 -8.75 15.44 11.33
N THR A 78 -9.16 16.16 12.37
CA THR A 78 -8.44 16.20 13.65
C THR A 78 -8.40 14.83 14.33
N GLN A 79 -9.49 14.08 14.27
CA GLN A 79 -9.59 12.73 14.84
C GLN A 79 -8.70 11.75 14.06
N ALA A 80 -8.77 11.76 12.73
CA ALA A 80 -7.96 10.89 11.88
C ALA A 80 -6.46 11.14 12.07
N VAL A 81 -6.04 12.41 12.14
CA VAL A 81 -4.65 12.79 12.43
C VAL A 81 -4.24 12.31 13.83
N THR A 82 -5.10 12.47 14.83
CA THR A 82 -4.83 12.01 16.21
C THR A 82 -4.63 10.49 16.25
N VAL A 83 -5.48 9.72 15.57
CA VAL A 83 -5.37 8.26 15.47
C VAL A 83 -4.04 7.86 14.80
N ALA A 84 -3.68 8.52 13.69
CA ALA A 84 -2.42 8.25 13.00
C ALA A 84 -1.18 8.60 13.84
N LEU A 85 -1.22 9.70 14.61
CA LEU A 85 -0.14 10.09 15.53
C LEU A 85 -0.01 9.12 16.71
N LYS A 86 -1.13 8.65 17.28
CA LYS A 86 -1.13 7.60 18.31
C LYS A 86 -0.49 6.33 17.78
N TYR A 87 -0.90 5.87 16.60
CA TYR A 87 -0.30 4.70 15.98
C TYR A 87 1.20 4.86 15.76
N LYS A 88 1.64 6.03 15.27
CA LYS A 88 3.06 6.34 15.12
C LYS A 88 3.83 6.21 16.45
N ALA A 89 3.31 6.80 17.53
CA ALA A 89 3.96 6.76 18.84
C ALA A 89 4.14 5.31 19.34
N GLU A 90 3.12 4.48 19.13
CA GLU A 90 3.11 3.07 19.50
C GLU A 90 4.13 2.25 18.70
N LEU A 91 4.25 2.50 17.39
CA LEU A 91 5.28 1.86 16.57
C LEU A 91 6.70 2.19 17.02
N ILE A 92 6.92 3.42 17.49
CA ILE A 92 8.20 3.87 18.04
C ILE A 92 8.46 3.22 19.41
N GLN A 93 7.43 3.16 20.27
CA GLN A 93 7.53 2.52 21.58
C GLN A 93 7.85 1.02 21.48
N GLN A 94 7.37 0.35 20.43
CA GLN A 94 7.74 -1.03 20.11
C GLN A 94 9.18 -1.21 19.60
N GLY A 95 9.94 -0.13 19.42
CA GLY A 95 11.33 -0.18 18.95
C GLY A 95 11.47 -0.60 17.48
N LEU A 96 10.43 -0.39 16.65
CA LEU A 96 10.51 -0.72 15.22
C LEU A 96 11.47 0.23 14.49
N LYS A 97 12.22 -0.31 13.52
CA LYS A 97 13.10 0.49 12.65
C LYS A 97 12.32 1.60 11.95
N GLU A 98 12.93 2.76 11.80
CA GLU A 98 12.35 3.97 11.20
C GLU A 98 11.81 3.68 9.80
N ALA A 99 12.53 2.88 9.01
CA ALA A 99 12.09 2.45 7.68
C ALA A 99 10.76 1.65 7.72
N THR A 100 10.54 0.86 8.78
CA THR A 100 9.30 0.09 8.96
C THR A 100 8.17 0.99 9.43
N VAL A 101 8.44 1.92 10.36
CA VAL A 101 7.48 2.95 10.77
C VAL A 101 7.00 3.75 9.56
N ASN A 102 7.95 4.26 8.76
CA ASN A 102 7.66 5.04 7.57
C ASN A 102 6.88 4.25 6.52
N ARG A 103 7.21 2.97 6.31
CA ARG A 103 6.46 2.10 5.38
C ARG A 103 5.00 1.93 5.83
N ARG A 104 4.77 1.65 7.12
CA ARG A 104 3.41 1.51 7.67
C ARG A 104 2.61 2.81 7.58
N LEU A 105 3.22 3.95 7.93
CA LEU A 105 2.57 5.26 7.78
C LEU A 105 2.26 5.58 6.32
N ALA A 106 3.14 5.23 5.38
CA ALA A 106 2.90 5.42 3.95
C ALA A 106 1.70 4.60 3.45
N ALA A 107 1.52 3.37 3.93
CA ALA A 107 0.36 2.55 3.60
C ALA A 107 -0.96 3.21 4.04
N ILE A 108 -1.01 3.74 5.27
CA ILE A 108 -2.18 4.46 5.81
C ILE A 108 -2.46 5.74 5.02
N LYS A 109 -1.41 6.53 4.72
CA LYS A 109 -1.56 7.73 3.87
C LYS A 109 -2.10 7.39 2.49
N SER A 110 -1.65 6.30 1.89
CA SER A 110 -2.14 5.85 0.59
C SER A 110 -3.59 5.39 0.64
N LEU A 111 -4.05 4.79 1.75
CA LEU A 111 -5.46 4.44 1.95
C LEU A 111 -6.33 5.69 2.00
N VAL A 112 -5.94 6.69 2.80
CA VAL A 112 -6.67 7.98 2.86
C VAL A 112 -6.66 8.68 1.51
N ALA A 113 -5.53 8.68 0.81
CA ALA A 113 -5.47 9.24 -0.55
C ALA A 113 -6.41 8.52 -1.53
N MET A 114 -6.57 7.20 -1.40
CA MET A 114 -7.55 6.45 -2.18
C MET A 114 -8.99 6.82 -1.80
N GLY A 115 -9.29 6.91 -0.50
CA GLY A 115 -10.59 7.36 0.00
C GLY A 115 -10.98 8.73 -0.53
N ARG A 116 -10.02 9.68 -0.59
CA ARG A 116 -10.22 11.01 -1.20
C ARG A 116 -10.53 10.93 -2.70
N LYS A 117 -9.81 10.06 -3.45
CA LYS A 117 -10.02 9.90 -4.90
C LYS A 117 -11.42 9.38 -5.23
N ILE A 118 -11.96 8.52 -4.38
CA ILE A 118 -13.30 7.92 -4.55
C ILE A 118 -14.40 8.84 -3.97
N GLY A 119 -14.03 9.86 -3.19
CA GLY A 119 -14.97 10.80 -2.58
C GLY A 119 -15.53 10.36 -1.22
N VAL A 120 -14.92 9.36 -0.57
CA VAL A 120 -15.33 8.84 0.75
C VAL A 120 -14.86 9.74 1.89
N CYS A 121 -13.74 10.45 1.72
CA CYS A 121 -13.20 11.34 2.74
C CYS A 121 -12.62 12.63 2.16
N ASN A 122 -12.60 13.69 2.99
CA ASN A 122 -12.17 15.04 2.59
C ASN A 122 -10.88 15.51 3.29
N PHE A 123 -10.19 14.64 4.03
CA PHE A 123 -8.98 14.99 4.78
C PHE A 123 -7.72 14.30 4.24
N SER A 124 -6.54 14.82 4.59
CA SER A 124 -5.24 14.20 4.32
C SER A 124 -4.48 13.90 5.61
N LEU A 125 -3.57 12.93 5.55
CA LEU A 125 -2.60 12.61 6.60
C LEU A 125 -1.17 13.04 6.25
N GLU A 126 -1.01 13.94 5.28
CA GLU A 126 0.30 14.47 4.87
C GLU A 126 1.08 15.12 6.02
N ASP A 127 0.37 15.81 6.93
CA ASP A 127 0.92 16.49 8.11
C ASP A 127 1.59 15.53 9.11
N VAL A 128 1.26 14.24 9.07
CA VAL A 128 1.87 13.21 9.93
C VAL A 128 3.27 12.87 9.40
N LYS A 129 4.29 13.58 9.89
CA LYS A 129 5.68 13.40 9.43
C LYS A 129 6.24 12.02 9.79
N GLY A 130 6.99 11.44 8.87
CA GLY A 130 7.75 10.20 9.11
C GLY A 130 8.97 10.40 10.00
N GLU A 131 9.55 9.30 10.45
CA GLU A 131 10.81 9.28 11.19
C GLU A 131 12.00 9.52 10.26
N LYS A 132 13.04 10.20 10.75
CA LYS A 132 14.26 10.39 9.97
C LYS A 132 15.02 9.07 9.93
N THR A 133 14.94 8.37 8.80
CA THR A 133 15.73 7.16 8.59
C THR A 133 17.21 7.52 8.57
N GLN A 134 17.99 7.01 9.54
CA GLN A 134 19.44 7.11 9.45
C GLN A 134 19.92 6.29 8.24
N LYS A 135 20.65 6.95 7.34
CA LYS A 135 21.09 6.36 6.06
C LYS A 135 22.22 5.32 6.22
N TYR A 136 22.70 5.09 7.43
CA TYR A 136 23.90 4.29 7.64
C TYR A 136 23.59 2.81 7.68
N ARG A 137 23.72 2.17 6.52
CA ARG A 137 24.11 0.77 6.43
C ARG A 137 25.47 0.77 5.76
N ASP A 138 26.48 0.28 6.45
CA ASP A 138 27.75 0.00 5.80
C ASP A 138 27.50 -1.08 4.72
N THR A 139 27.62 -0.68 3.47
CA THR A 139 27.49 -1.55 2.29
C THR A 139 28.83 -1.72 1.59
N SER A 140 29.95 -1.43 2.26
CA SER A 140 31.30 -1.53 1.69
C SER A 140 31.71 -2.96 1.29
N GLY A 141 30.85 -3.94 1.56
CA GLY A 141 31.04 -5.34 1.14
C GLY A 141 32.05 -6.05 2.04
N ILE A 142 32.50 -7.23 1.60
CA ILE A 142 33.58 -7.98 2.24
C ILE A 142 34.85 -7.89 1.39
N SER A 143 36.03 -8.12 1.97
CA SER A 143 37.26 -8.13 1.18
C SER A 143 37.33 -9.35 0.26
N SER A 144 38.21 -9.31 -0.75
CA SER A 144 38.45 -10.46 -1.64
C SER A 144 38.89 -11.70 -0.85
N GLU A 145 39.67 -11.52 0.22
CA GLU A 145 40.14 -12.59 1.10
C GLU A 145 38.97 -13.22 1.86
N ALA A 146 38.09 -12.40 2.45
CA ALA A 146 36.90 -12.87 3.13
C ALA A 146 35.96 -13.61 2.16
N PHE A 147 35.83 -13.14 0.92
CA PHE A 147 35.02 -13.81 -0.10
C PHE A 147 35.61 -15.18 -0.49
N LYS A 148 36.94 -15.28 -0.66
CA LYS A 148 37.62 -16.57 -0.88
C LYS A 148 37.37 -17.56 0.26
N GLN A 149 37.30 -17.09 1.50
CA GLN A 149 36.95 -17.93 2.64
C GLN A 149 35.51 -18.45 2.56
N VAL A 150 34.56 -17.63 2.11
CA VAL A 150 33.17 -18.05 1.88
C VAL A 150 33.09 -19.09 0.77
N LEU A 151 33.79 -18.89 -0.35
CA LEU A 151 33.83 -19.86 -1.45
C LEU A 151 34.43 -21.20 -1.03
N ALA A 152 35.41 -21.20 -0.13
CA ALA A 152 36.02 -22.41 0.40
C ALA A 152 35.06 -23.27 1.25
N GLN A 153 33.94 -22.70 1.75
CA GLN A 153 32.90 -23.45 2.46
C GLN A 153 31.97 -24.23 1.52
N CYS A 154 32.00 -23.95 0.22
CA CYS A 154 31.23 -24.71 -0.76
C CYS A 154 31.92 -26.05 -1.04
N ASP A 155 31.44 -27.12 -0.39
CA ASP A 155 31.95 -28.47 -0.62
C ASP A 155 31.57 -28.99 -2.02
N ARG A 156 32.54 -28.97 -2.92
CA ARG A 156 32.37 -29.35 -4.34
C ARG A 156 32.25 -30.85 -4.57
N ASP A 157 32.38 -31.68 -3.54
CA ASP A 157 32.08 -33.11 -3.64
C ASP A 157 30.59 -33.41 -3.44
N THR A 158 29.84 -32.46 -2.85
CA THR A 158 28.39 -32.55 -2.72
C THR A 158 27.64 -31.92 -3.91
N LEU A 159 26.43 -32.39 -4.18
CA LEU A 159 25.56 -31.77 -5.20
C LEU A 159 25.24 -30.29 -4.87
N ALA A 160 25.08 -29.96 -3.60
CA ALA A 160 24.80 -28.60 -3.16
C ALA A 160 25.99 -27.67 -3.42
N GLY A 161 27.21 -28.04 -3.03
CA GLY A 161 28.37 -27.18 -3.23
C GLY A 161 28.81 -27.06 -4.69
N LYS A 162 28.58 -28.08 -5.54
CA LYS A 162 28.74 -27.94 -7.01
C LYS A 162 27.84 -26.86 -7.61
N ARG A 163 26.63 -26.68 -7.06
CA ARG A 163 25.68 -25.64 -7.48
C ARG A 163 25.98 -24.29 -6.83
N ASP A 164 26.26 -24.27 -5.54
CA ASP A 164 26.37 -23.04 -4.76
C ASP A 164 27.67 -22.30 -5.09
N TYR A 165 28.77 -23.01 -5.35
CA TYR A 165 30.04 -22.40 -5.76
C TYR A 165 29.92 -21.47 -6.99
N PRO A 166 29.40 -21.91 -8.15
CA PRO A 166 29.24 -21.02 -9.30
C PRO A 166 28.20 -19.92 -9.08
N LEU A 167 27.12 -20.16 -8.31
CA LEU A 167 26.13 -19.12 -7.99
C LEU A 167 26.72 -18.00 -7.13
N VAL A 168 27.47 -18.35 -6.09
CA VAL A 168 28.13 -17.37 -5.21
C VAL A 168 29.21 -16.62 -6.00
N THR A 169 29.96 -17.31 -6.86
CA THR A 169 30.96 -16.68 -7.74
C THR A 169 30.31 -15.69 -8.71
N LEU A 170 29.16 -16.02 -9.30
CA LEU A 170 28.43 -15.14 -10.22
C LEU A 170 27.89 -13.88 -9.55
N LEU A 171 27.45 -13.98 -8.28
CA LEU A 171 26.90 -12.84 -7.54
C LEU A 171 27.96 -11.82 -7.10
N TRP A 172 29.25 -12.18 -7.15
CA TRP A 172 30.37 -11.33 -6.75
C TRP A 172 31.14 -10.71 -7.92
N GLY A 173 31.13 -11.37 -9.08
CA GLY A 173 31.89 -10.99 -10.28
C GLY A 173 31.51 -9.64 -10.86
#